data_AF-A0A8T4R761-F1
#
_entry.id   AF-A0A8T4R761-F1
#
_cell.length_a   1.000
_cell.length_b   1.000
_cell.length_c   1.000
_cell.angle_alpha   90.00
_cell.angle_beta   90.00
_cell.angle_gamma   90.00
#
_symmetry.space_group_name_H-M   'P 1'
#
loop_
_entity.id
_entity.type
_entity.pdbx_description
1 polymer ?
#
loop_
_entity_poly.entity_id
_entity_poly.type
_entity_poly.pdbx_seq_one_letter_code
_entity_poly.pdbx_strand_id
1 'polypeptide(L)'
;MKLTIDYYYKRCIGAKKCIEVAPDYFSFDGKKAALKHSISKDGVENITFNSSLLEIETLKKAAEMCPVNAIKLTDVNNKKVLVSTELNKENVEVIESKYDDSKEFVLDHEGYFLIRIDNTSKNIEVGFCNSKNIVILKVIGKKPIEIYHTIINKISLNIRKDHCAYLGRELQKAYIALQKGIKYVQDDELEL
;
A
#
# COMPACT_ATOMS: atom_id res chain seq x y z
N MET A 1 -11.89 29.85 -16.42
CA MET A 1 -11.31 29.02 -17.50
C MET A 1 -12.22 27.82 -17.72
N LYS A 2 -12.41 27.36 -18.95
CA LYS A 2 -13.25 26.17 -19.18
C LYS A 2 -12.38 24.92 -19.00
N LEU A 3 -12.68 24.10 -18.00
CA LEU A 3 -11.90 22.93 -17.62
C LEU A 3 -12.70 21.67 -17.87
N THR A 4 -12.02 20.62 -18.32
CA THR A 4 -12.54 19.26 -18.42
C THR A 4 -11.77 18.35 -17.47
N ILE A 5 -12.52 17.53 -16.72
CA ILE A 5 -11.98 16.43 -15.90
C ILE A 5 -12.33 15.12 -16.60
N ASP A 6 -11.33 14.32 -16.97
CA ASP A 6 -11.54 12.91 -17.33
C ASP A 6 -11.08 12.02 -16.17
N TYR A 7 -12.00 11.26 -15.61
CA TYR A 7 -11.74 10.32 -14.53
C TYR A 7 -11.86 8.87 -15.02
N TYR A 8 -10.77 8.13 -14.94
CA TYR A 8 -10.66 6.75 -15.42
C TYR A 8 -10.99 5.77 -14.30
N TYR A 9 -12.28 5.52 -14.08
CA TYR A 9 -12.79 4.69 -12.98
C TYR A 9 -12.10 3.31 -12.88
N LYS A 10 -11.82 2.68 -14.03
CA LYS A 10 -11.17 1.37 -14.08
C LYS A 10 -9.75 1.38 -13.48
N ARG A 11 -9.01 2.49 -13.60
CA ARG A 11 -7.66 2.65 -13.05
C ARG A 11 -7.64 2.92 -11.55
N CYS A 12 -8.71 3.53 -11.01
CA CYS A 12 -8.75 3.90 -9.60
C CYS A 12 -8.67 2.68 -8.69
N ILE A 13 -7.86 2.78 -7.64
CA ILE A 13 -7.67 1.74 -6.61
C ILE A 13 -8.35 2.08 -5.26
N GLY A 14 -9.14 3.16 -5.23
CA GLY A 14 -9.86 3.56 -4.01
C GLY A 14 -8.97 4.17 -2.92
N ALA A 15 -7.88 4.85 -3.30
CA ALA A 15 -6.97 5.52 -2.34
C ALA A 15 -7.57 6.77 -1.66
N LYS A 16 -8.73 7.27 -2.12
CA LYS A 16 -9.54 8.37 -1.55
C LYS A 16 -8.88 9.76 -1.45
N LYS A 17 -7.59 9.92 -1.77
CA LYS A 17 -6.89 11.22 -1.73
C LYS A 17 -7.60 12.35 -2.51
N CYS A 18 -8.17 12.05 -3.67
CA CYS A 18 -8.88 13.05 -4.47
C CYS A 18 -10.18 13.54 -3.80
N ILE A 19 -10.82 12.70 -2.99
CA ILE A 19 -12.02 13.05 -2.22
C ILE A 19 -11.65 13.97 -1.06
N GLU A 20 -10.51 13.71 -0.40
CA GLU A 20 -10.00 14.56 0.68
C GLU A 20 -9.63 15.96 0.18
N VAL A 21 -9.01 16.05 -1.00
CA VAL A 21 -8.55 17.32 -1.56
C VAL A 21 -9.66 18.09 -2.28
N ALA A 22 -10.51 17.39 -3.04
CA ALA A 22 -11.54 17.99 -3.89
C ALA A 22 -12.91 17.34 -3.66
N PRO A 23 -13.47 17.41 -2.43
CA PRO A 23 -14.73 16.74 -2.08
C PRO A 23 -15.93 17.27 -2.88
N ASP A 24 -15.87 18.50 -3.40
CA ASP A 24 -16.94 19.07 -4.23
C ASP A 24 -17.04 18.38 -5.60
N TYR A 25 -15.97 17.73 -6.04
CA TYR A 25 -15.87 17.08 -7.34
C TYR A 25 -15.88 15.55 -7.24
N PHE A 26 -15.35 14.99 -6.15
CA PHE A 26 -15.26 13.54 -5.97
C PHE A 26 -16.04 13.07 -4.74
N SER A 27 -16.72 11.94 -4.88
CA SER A 27 -17.37 11.22 -3.77
C SER A 27 -16.85 9.79 -3.66
N PHE A 28 -17.23 9.09 -2.58
CA PHE A 28 -16.95 7.66 -2.43
C PHE A 28 -18.20 6.85 -2.79
N ASP A 29 -18.08 5.89 -3.70
CA ASP A 29 -19.20 5.03 -4.15
C ASP A 29 -19.36 3.74 -3.32
N GLY A 30 -18.55 3.57 -2.27
CA GLY A 30 -18.46 2.35 -1.46
C GLY A 30 -17.24 1.48 -1.80
N LYS A 31 -16.61 1.67 -2.97
CA LYS A 31 -15.42 0.95 -3.42
C LYS A 31 -14.29 1.87 -3.87
N LYS A 32 -14.59 2.86 -4.71
CA LYS A 32 -13.66 3.79 -5.34
C LYS A 32 -14.17 5.23 -5.25
N ALA A 33 -13.36 6.16 -5.74
CA ALA A 33 -13.85 7.51 -5.99
C ALA A 33 -14.83 7.51 -7.18
N ALA A 34 -15.78 8.42 -7.18
CA ALA A 34 -16.68 8.72 -8.29
C ALA A 34 -16.66 10.23 -8.56
N LEU A 35 -16.70 10.62 -9.84
CA LEU A 35 -16.75 12.01 -10.26
C LEU A 35 -18.20 12.48 -10.27
N LYS A 36 -18.49 13.52 -9.47
CA LYS A 36 -19.84 14.07 -9.32
C LYS A 36 -20.32 14.75 -10.59
N HIS A 37 -21.63 14.67 -10.83
CA HIS A 37 -22.31 15.32 -11.96
C HIS A 37 -21.72 14.96 -13.34
N SER A 38 -21.09 13.79 -13.43
CA SER A 38 -20.39 13.33 -14.62
C SER A 38 -21.26 12.53 -15.57
N ILE A 39 -20.83 12.49 -16.82
CA ILE A 39 -21.32 11.57 -17.83
C ILE A 39 -20.29 10.45 -17.93
N SER A 40 -20.74 9.21 -17.80
CA SER A 40 -19.87 8.03 -17.95
C SER A 40 -20.02 7.47 -19.37
N LYS A 41 -18.89 7.30 -20.06
CA LYS A 41 -18.81 6.62 -21.34
C LYS A 41 -17.55 5.76 -21.39
N ASP A 42 -17.70 4.48 -21.76
CA ASP A 42 -16.60 3.52 -21.91
C ASP A 42 -15.70 3.36 -20.66
N GLY A 43 -16.23 3.64 -19.47
CA GLY A 43 -15.50 3.57 -18.20
C GLY A 43 -14.65 4.81 -17.88
N VAL A 44 -14.89 5.90 -18.61
CA VAL A 44 -14.39 7.25 -18.31
C VAL A 44 -15.56 8.13 -17.91
N GLU A 45 -15.46 8.71 -16.73
CA GLU A 45 -16.39 9.72 -16.23
C GLU A 45 -15.84 11.09 -16.59
N ASN A 46 -16.68 11.95 -17.18
CA ASN A 46 -16.26 13.27 -17.61
C ASN A 46 -17.21 14.37 -17.13
N ILE A 47 -16.63 15.51 -16.74
CA ILE A 47 -17.35 16.78 -16.61
C ILE A 47 -16.58 17.90 -17.28
N THR A 48 -17.31 18.89 -17.80
CA THR A 48 -16.74 20.14 -18.31
C THR A 48 -17.50 21.33 -17.74
N PHE A 49 -16.80 22.30 -17.18
CA PHE A 49 -17.41 23.45 -16.49
C PHE A 49 -16.49 24.67 -16.51
N ASN A 50 -17.01 25.83 -16.09
CA ASN A 50 -16.21 27.02 -15.88
C ASN A 50 -15.60 26.99 -14.48
N SER A 51 -14.29 27.00 -14.40
CA SER A 51 -13.54 26.94 -13.14
C SER A 51 -12.85 28.27 -12.83
N SER A 52 -12.80 28.62 -11.55
CA SER A 52 -11.92 29.63 -10.97
C SER A 52 -10.48 29.13 -10.86
N LEU A 53 -9.53 30.05 -10.62
CA LEU A 53 -8.12 29.69 -10.42
C LEU A 53 -7.92 28.76 -9.21
N LEU A 54 -8.66 29.02 -8.12
CA LEU A 54 -8.59 28.20 -6.91
C LEU A 54 -9.07 26.76 -7.15
N GLU A 55 -10.17 26.58 -7.90
CA GLU A 55 -10.66 25.24 -8.22
C GLU A 55 -9.68 24.46 -9.10
N ILE A 56 -9.02 25.14 -10.04
CA ILE A 56 -8.00 24.51 -10.89
C ILE A 56 -6.83 24.02 -10.04
N GLU A 57 -6.36 24.83 -9.08
CA GLU A 57 -5.27 24.45 -8.19
C GLU A 57 -5.65 23.26 -7.30
N THR A 58 -6.85 23.30 -6.70
CA THR A 58 -7.38 22.18 -5.91
C THR A 58 -7.49 20.89 -6.73
N LEU A 59 -8.00 20.98 -7.96
CA LEU A 59 -8.14 19.82 -8.83
C LEU A 59 -6.80 19.28 -9.31
N LYS A 60 -5.83 20.16 -9.62
CA LYS A 60 -4.45 19.75 -9.95
C LYS A 60 -3.85 18.95 -8.81
N LYS A 61 -3.93 19.48 -7.59
CA LYS A 61 -3.46 18.78 -6.38
C LYS A 61 -4.15 17.43 -6.20
N ALA A 62 -5.47 17.36 -6.39
CA ALA A 62 -6.21 16.10 -6.29
C ALA A 62 -5.76 15.06 -7.33
N ALA A 63 -5.49 15.51 -8.57
CA ALA A 63 -5.02 14.66 -9.66
C ALA A 63 -3.58 14.18 -9.42
N GLU A 64 -2.68 15.06 -9.00
CA GLU A 64 -1.28 14.76 -8.67
C GLU A 64 -1.15 13.83 -7.46
N MET A 65 -2.06 13.92 -6.49
CA MET A 65 -2.10 13.01 -5.34
C MET A 65 -2.65 11.62 -5.69
N CYS A 66 -3.24 11.43 -6.88
CA CYS A 66 -3.76 10.13 -7.30
C CYS A 66 -2.61 9.16 -7.58
N PRO A 67 -2.43 8.07 -6.79
CA PRO A 67 -1.27 7.18 -6.92
C PRO A 67 -1.26 6.34 -8.19
N VAL A 68 -2.35 6.38 -8.96
CA VAL A 68 -2.57 5.57 -10.17
C VAL A 68 -2.93 6.42 -11.38
N ASN A 69 -2.70 7.73 -11.30
CA ASN A 69 -2.91 8.70 -12.38
C ASN A 69 -4.28 8.51 -13.07
N ALA A 70 -5.35 8.43 -12.28
CA ALA A 70 -6.70 8.17 -12.80
C ALA A 70 -7.45 9.46 -13.17
N ILE A 71 -6.86 10.64 -13.00
CA ILE A 71 -7.52 11.94 -13.23
C ILE A 71 -6.70 12.73 -14.25
N LYS A 72 -7.32 13.09 -15.37
CA LYS A 72 -6.77 14.02 -16.37
C LYS A 72 -7.47 15.36 -16.25
N LEU A 73 -6.71 16.44 -16.38
CA LEU A 73 -7.25 17.79 -16.44
C LEU A 73 -6.87 18.44 -17.77
N THR A 74 -7.85 19.00 -18.47
CA THR A 74 -7.64 19.67 -19.76
C THR A 74 -8.26 21.07 -19.73
N ASP A 75 -7.48 22.10 -20.05
CA ASP A 75 -7.99 23.43 -20.38
C ASP A 75 -8.55 23.40 -21.80
N VAL A 76 -9.86 23.61 -21.92
CA VAL A 76 -10.58 23.53 -23.19
C VAL A 76 -10.27 24.73 -24.07
N ASN A 77 -9.98 25.91 -23.49
CA ASN A 77 -9.82 27.14 -24.23
C ASN A 77 -8.62 27.09 -25.18
N ASN A 78 -7.53 26.44 -24.76
CA ASN A 78 -6.28 26.29 -25.52
C ASN A 78 -5.93 24.82 -25.82
N LYS A 79 -6.81 23.87 -25.47
CA LYS A 79 -6.60 22.42 -25.59
C LYS A 79 -5.36 21.91 -24.85
N LYS A 80 -4.93 22.60 -23.78
CA LYS A 80 -3.75 22.24 -23.00
C LYS A 80 -4.09 21.22 -21.92
N VAL A 81 -3.37 20.09 -21.91
CA VAL A 81 -3.43 19.14 -20.79
C VAL A 81 -2.66 19.74 -19.61
N LEU A 82 -3.35 19.93 -18.49
CA LEU A 82 -2.79 20.47 -17.25
C LEU A 82 -2.22 19.36 -16.36
N VAL A 83 -2.88 18.20 -16.34
CA VAL A 83 -2.41 16.98 -15.67
C VAL A 83 -2.70 15.81 -16.58
N SER A 84 -1.67 15.03 -16.91
CA SER A 84 -1.77 13.85 -17.78
C SER A 84 -1.97 12.58 -16.94
N THR A 85 -2.52 11.54 -17.57
CA THR A 85 -2.58 10.19 -17.00
C THR A 85 -1.51 9.25 -17.57
N GLU A 86 -0.70 9.76 -18.50
CA GLU A 86 0.40 9.04 -19.12
C GLU A 86 1.64 9.10 -18.21
N LEU A 87 2.34 7.97 -18.11
CA LEU A 87 3.59 7.91 -17.37
C LEU A 87 4.72 8.42 -18.26
N ASN A 88 5.44 9.45 -17.81
CA ASN A 88 6.70 9.83 -18.42
C ASN A 88 7.75 8.78 -18.04
N LYS A 89 8.37 8.15 -19.06
CA LYS A 89 9.40 7.12 -18.91
C LYS A 89 10.78 7.56 -19.42
N GLU A 90 10.96 8.84 -19.77
CA GLU A 90 12.17 9.35 -20.41
C GLU A 90 13.42 9.27 -19.52
N ASN A 91 13.25 9.43 -18.20
CA ASN A 91 14.35 9.45 -17.22
C ASN A 91 14.15 8.42 -16.10
N VAL A 92 13.82 7.17 -16.46
CA VAL A 92 13.66 6.09 -15.48
C VAL A 92 15.02 5.47 -15.18
N GLU A 93 15.45 5.57 -13.93
CA GLU A 93 16.59 4.79 -13.43
C GLU A 93 16.16 3.33 -13.28
N VAL A 94 16.91 2.43 -13.90
CA VAL A 94 16.68 0.99 -13.82
C VAL A 94 17.85 0.35 -13.08
N ILE A 95 17.56 -0.17 -11.89
CA ILE A 95 18.53 -0.89 -11.05
C ILE A 95 18.12 -2.36 -11.00
N GLU A 96 19.02 -3.25 -11.41
CA GLU A 96 18.82 -4.69 -11.25
C GLU A 96 19.07 -5.09 -9.78
N SER A 97 18.11 -5.77 -9.16
CA SER A 97 18.24 -6.22 -7.78
C SER A 97 19.32 -7.30 -7.65
N LYS A 98 20.21 -7.16 -6.67
CA LYS A 98 21.21 -8.17 -6.31
C LYS A 98 21.16 -8.36 -4.80
N TYR A 99 21.23 -9.61 -4.37
CA TYR A 99 21.34 -10.01 -2.97
C TYR A 99 22.16 -11.28 -2.87
N ASP A 100 23.15 -11.30 -1.98
CA ASP A 100 24.02 -12.45 -1.72
C ASP A 100 23.98 -12.79 -0.23
N ASP A 101 23.25 -13.86 0.12
CA ASP A 101 23.13 -14.35 1.51
C ASP A 101 24.50 -14.51 2.19
N SER A 102 25.52 -15.00 1.48
CA SER A 102 26.84 -15.26 2.08
C SER A 102 27.58 -14.00 2.50
N LYS A 103 27.20 -12.84 1.96
CA LYS A 103 27.86 -11.54 2.19
C LYS A 103 27.02 -10.57 2.99
N GLU A 104 25.70 -10.62 2.81
CA GLU A 104 24.78 -9.60 3.32
C GLU A 104 23.98 -10.07 4.53
N PHE A 105 23.81 -11.39 4.70
CA PHE A 105 23.12 -11.93 5.87
C PHE A 105 23.99 -11.74 7.12
N VAL A 106 23.43 -11.06 8.12
CA VAL A 106 24.08 -10.84 9.41
C VAL A 106 23.09 -11.22 10.49
N LEU A 107 23.44 -12.21 11.31
CA LEU A 107 22.63 -12.61 12.45
C LEU A 107 22.42 -11.43 13.42
N ASP A 108 21.20 -11.29 13.93
CA ASP A 108 20.93 -10.33 15.00
C ASP A 108 21.69 -10.75 16.26
N HIS A 109 22.45 -9.82 16.83
CA HIS A 109 23.19 -10.07 18.07
C HIS A 109 22.28 -10.26 19.29
N GLU A 110 21.09 -9.67 19.27
CA GLU A 110 20.17 -9.63 20.41
C GLU A 110 19.31 -10.90 20.53
N GLY A 111 19.05 -11.61 19.43
CA GLY A 111 18.12 -12.75 19.45
C GLY A 111 17.52 -13.10 18.10
N TYR A 112 16.48 -13.93 18.12
CA TYR A 112 15.75 -14.38 16.94
C TYR A 112 14.25 -14.53 17.21
N PHE A 113 13.46 -14.52 16.14
CA PHE A 113 12.01 -14.71 16.20
C PHE A 113 11.62 -16.15 15.89
N LEU A 114 10.65 -16.65 16.66
CA LEU A 114 9.93 -17.89 16.40
C LEU A 114 8.46 -17.57 16.17
N ILE A 115 7.90 -18.12 15.10
CA ILE A 115 6.51 -17.92 14.73
C ILE A 115 5.76 -19.25 14.81
N ARG A 116 4.57 -19.23 15.40
CA ARG A 116 3.64 -20.36 15.36
C ARG A 116 2.22 -19.90 15.07
N ILE A 117 1.43 -20.78 14.46
CA ILE A 117 0.01 -20.56 14.24
C ILE A 117 -0.81 -21.44 15.17
N ASP A 118 -1.88 -20.88 15.74
CA ASP A 118 -2.86 -21.60 16.52
C ASP A 118 -4.17 -21.71 15.72
N ASN A 119 -4.44 -22.92 15.22
CA ASN A 119 -5.63 -23.21 14.43
C ASN A 119 -6.94 -23.17 15.23
N THR A 120 -6.86 -23.34 16.56
CA THR A 120 -8.02 -23.32 17.45
C THR A 120 -8.44 -21.88 17.75
N SER A 121 -7.50 -21.06 18.24
CA SER A 121 -7.80 -19.66 18.57
C SER A 121 -7.74 -18.71 17.36
N LYS A 122 -7.30 -19.20 16.20
CA LYS A 122 -7.06 -18.42 14.97
C LYS A 122 -6.13 -17.23 15.21
N ASN A 123 -5.08 -17.46 15.99
CA ASN A 123 -4.04 -16.48 16.28
C ASN A 123 -2.70 -16.90 15.66
N ILE A 124 -1.87 -15.91 15.38
CA ILE A 124 -0.44 -16.04 15.12
C ILE A 124 0.28 -15.59 16.37
N GLU A 125 1.26 -16.37 16.81
CA GLU A 125 2.08 -16.05 17.97
C GLU A 125 3.54 -15.91 17.56
N VAL A 126 4.17 -14.85 18.05
CA VAL A 126 5.59 -14.55 17.83
C VAL A 126 6.30 -14.53 19.17
N GLY A 127 7.33 -15.35 19.32
CA GLY A 127 8.27 -15.30 20.43
C GLY A 127 9.57 -14.67 19.99
N PHE A 128 10.12 -13.73 20.76
CA PHE A 128 11.50 -13.27 20.61
C PHE A 128 12.37 -13.97 21.65
N CYS A 129 13.35 -14.72 21.17
CA CYS A 129 14.31 -15.44 21.99
C CYS A 129 15.62 -14.67 22.02
N ASN A 130 16.19 -14.42 23.20
CA ASN A 130 17.53 -13.86 23.29
C ASN A 130 18.61 -14.89 22.89
N SER A 131 19.88 -14.47 22.86
CA SER A 131 21.04 -15.33 22.56
C SER A 131 21.22 -16.54 23.49
N LYS A 132 20.49 -16.61 24.61
CA LYS A 132 20.48 -17.76 25.55
C LYS A 132 19.27 -18.68 25.33
N ASN A 133 18.55 -18.53 24.22
CA ASN A 133 17.32 -19.27 23.90
C ASN A 133 16.18 -19.06 24.91
N ILE A 134 16.16 -17.91 25.59
CA ILE A 134 15.09 -17.55 26.53
C ILE A 134 14.09 -16.67 25.79
N VAL A 135 12.81 -17.08 25.76
CA VAL A 135 11.73 -16.24 25.24
C VAL A 135 11.50 -15.07 26.19
N ILE A 136 11.91 -13.86 25.79
CA ILE A 136 11.77 -12.64 26.61
C ILE A 136 10.56 -11.80 26.23
N LEU A 137 9.96 -12.08 25.07
CA LEU A 137 8.78 -11.41 24.58
C LEU A 137 7.89 -12.40 23.83
N LYS A 138 6.59 -12.26 24.03
CA LYS A 138 5.56 -12.94 23.24
C LYS A 138 4.53 -11.93 22.75
N VAL A 139 4.28 -11.91 21.44
CA VAL A 139 3.26 -11.09 20.79
C VAL A 139 2.25 -12.00 20.11
N ILE A 140 0.96 -11.76 20.33
CA ILE A 140 -0.14 -12.56 19.78
C ILE A 140 -1.06 -11.62 19.01
N GLY A 141 -1.48 -12.02 17.82
CA GLY A 141 -2.41 -11.24 17.01
C GLY A 141 -3.10 -12.08 15.94
N LYS A 142 -4.09 -11.50 15.28
CA LYS A 142 -4.83 -12.18 14.20
C LYS A 142 -4.35 -11.77 12.82
N LYS A 143 -3.78 -10.57 12.70
CA LYS A 143 -3.29 -10.02 11.43
C LYS A 143 -1.79 -9.68 11.50
N PRO A 144 -1.03 -9.88 10.41
CA PRO A 144 0.39 -9.54 10.35
C PRO A 144 0.69 -8.08 10.77
N ILE A 145 -0.08 -7.12 10.24
CA ILE A 145 0.05 -5.69 10.55
C ILE A 145 -0.06 -5.37 12.04
N GLU A 146 -0.91 -6.07 12.78
CA GLU A 146 -1.06 -5.86 14.23
C GLU A 146 0.21 -6.27 14.96
N ILE A 147 0.81 -7.39 14.52
CA ILE A 147 1.95 -8.02 15.18
C ILE A 147 3.23 -7.26 14.87
N TYR A 148 3.61 -7.10 13.59
CA TYR A 148 4.87 -6.43 13.26
C TYR A 148 4.86 -4.96 13.67
N HIS A 149 3.71 -4.28 13.60
CA HIS A 149 3.62 -2.88 14.05
C HIS A 149 3.77 -2.79 15.58
N THR A 150 3.29 -3.78 16.33
CA THR A 150 3.52 -3.84 17.78
C THR A 150 5.00 -4.07 18.07
N ILE A 151 5.64 -5.04 17.41
CA ILE A 151 7.06 -5.35 17.61
C ILE A 151 7.95 -4.17 17.25
N ILE A 152 7.75 -3.56 16.08
CA ILE A 152 8.64 -2.51 15.56
C ILE A 152 8.42 -1.16 16.27
N ASN A 153 7.17 -0.79 16.56
CA ASN A 153 6.85 0.57 17.02
C ASN A 153 6.49 0.68 18.49
N LYS A 154 6.13 -0.43 19.16
CA LYS A 154 5.67 -0.41 20.56
C LYS A 154 6.59 -1.13 21.52
N ILE A 155 7.63 -1.79 21.01
CA ILE A 155 8.58 -2.55 21.81
C ILE A 155 9.98 -2.05 21.46
N SER A 156 10.80 -1.81 22.48
CA SER A 156 12.19 -1.36 22.33
C SER A 156 13.10 -2.54 22.03
N LEU A 157 12.99 -3.12 20.83
CA LEU A 157 13.93 -4.12 20.30
C LEU A 157 14.76 -3.49 19.17
N ASN A 158 16.08 -3.63 19.26
CA ASN A 158 16.98 -3.18 18.20
C ASN A 158 17.09 -4.27 17.12
N ILE A 159 16.23 -4.19 16.10
CA ILE A 159 16.13 -5.18 15.01
C ILE A 159 16.58 -4.51 13.72
N ARG A 160 17.37 -5.20 12.90
CA ARG A 160 17.77 -4.69 11.59
C ARG A 160 16.58 -4.58 10.62
N LYS A 161 16.65 -3.65 9.67
CA LYS A 161 15.53 -3.34 8.75
C LYS A 161 15.18 -4.49 7.80
N ASP A 162 16.19 -5.21 7.32
CA ASP A 162 16.05 -6.45 6.55
C ASP A 162 15.31 -7.54 7.35
N HIS A 163 15.64 -7.70 8.62
CA HIS A 163 14.94 -8.65 9.50
C HIS A 163 13.51 -8.22 9.83
N CYS A 164 13.24 -6.91 9.97
CA CYS A 164 11.88 -6.41 10.05
C CYS A 164 11.06 -6.75 8.79
N ALA A 165 11.67 -6.65 7.60
CA ALA A 165 11.03 -7.03 6.34
C ALA A 165 10.78 -8.55 6.27
N TYR A 166 11.76 -9.36 6.67
CA TYR A 166 11.64 -10.82 6.80
C TYR A 166 10.49 -11.20 7.76
N LEU A 167 10.42 -10.58 8.94
CA LEU A 167 9.35 -10.82 9.91
C LEU A 167 7.97 -10.52 9.30
N GLY A 168 7.84 -9.41 8.56
CA GLY A 168 6.62 -9.10 7.82
C GLY A 168 6.25 -10.18 6.80
N ARG A 169 7.22 -10.68 6.04
CA ARG A 169 7.05 -11.77 5.05
C ARG A 169 6.56 -13.05 5.72
N GLU A 170 7.23 -13.49 6.77
CA GLU A 170 6.87 -14.72 7.50
C GLU A 170 5.51 -14.61 8.19
N LEU A 171 5.17 -13.45 8.77
CA LEU A 171 3.86 -13.23 9.34
C LEU A 171 2.74 -13.30 8.30
N GLN A 172 2.96 -12.74 7.11
CA GLN A 172 2.01 -12.85 6.01
C GLN A 172 1.84 -14.31 5.57
N LYS A 173 2.94 -15.07 5.50
CA LYS A 173 2.93 -16.52 5.21
C LYS A 173 2.12 -17.30 6.25
N ALA A 174 2.40 -17.07 7.53
CA ALA A 174 1.67 -17.65 8.65
C ALA A 174 0.17 -17.32 8.62
N TYR A 175 -0.18 -16.08 8.27
CA TYR A 175 -1.57 -15.66 8.12
C TYR A 175 -2.28 -16.41 7.00
N ILE A 176 -1.67 -16.53 5.83
CA ILE A 176 -2.24 -17.28 4.70
C ILE A 176 -2.45 -18.75 5.09
N ALA A 177 -1.45 -19.36 5.72
CA ALA A 177 -1.54 -20.75 6.18
C ALA A 177 -2.72 -20.95 7.15
N LEU A 178 -2.88 -20.03 8.11
CA LEU A 178 -3.96 -20.04 9.07
C LEU A 178 -5.35 -19.84 8.45
N GLN A 179 -5.47 -18.95 7.46
CA GLN A 179 -6.73 -18.71 6.74
C GLN A 179 -7.12 -19.92 5.87
N LYS A 180 -6.15 -20.60 5.27
CA LYS A 180 -6.38 -21.79 4.43
C LYS A 180 -6.44 -23.10 5.22
N GLY A 181 -6.04 -23.08 6.50
CA GLY A 181 -5.98 -24.30 7.32
C GLY A 181 -4.86 -25.26 6.90
N ILE A 182 -3.81 -24.77 6.26
CA ILE A 182 -2.64 -25.56 5.85
C ILE A 182 -1.51 -25.44 6.87
N LYS A 183 -0.51 -26.32 6.75
CA LYS A 183 0.66 -26.32 7.62
C LYS A 183 1.51 -25.06 7.36
N TYR A 184 1.95 -24.42 8.44
CA TYR A 184 3.00 -23.40 8.40
C TYR A 184 4.28 -23.98 8.99
N VAL A 185 5.38 -23.80 8.28
CA VAL A 185 6.74 -24.00 8.80
C VAL A 185 7.52 -22.74 8.45
N GLN A 186 8.23 -22.18 9.43
CA GLN A 186 9.06 -21.00 9.23
C GLN A 186 10.17 -21.35 8.23
N ASP A 187 10.52 -20.40 7.35
CA ASP A 187 11.50 -20.56 6.26
C ASP A 187 11.14 -21.54 5.13
N ASP A 188 10.18 -22.45 5.32
CA ASP A 188 9.67 -23.31 4.25
C ASP A 188 8.60 -22.61 3.40
N GLU A 189 8.44 -23.03 2.15
CA GLU A 189 7.35 -22.58 1.28
C GLU A 189 5.99 -23.15 1.71
N LEU A 190 4.91 -22.45 1.35
CA LEU A 190 3.55 -22.97 1.56
C LEU A 190 3.17 -23.96 0.47
N GLU A 191 2.59 -25.08 0.88
CA GLU A 191 1.91 -26.02 -0.02
C GLU A 191 0.48 -25.51 -0.29
N LEU A 192 0.30 -24.78 -1.39
CA LEU A 192 -0.95 -24.06 -1.75
C LEU A 192 -1.92 -24.83 -2.64
#